data_AF-A0A7S4KV66-F1
#
_entry.id   AF-A0A7S4KV66-F1
#
_cell.length_a   1.000
_cell.length_b   1.000
_cell.length_c   1.000
_cell.angle_alpha   90.00
_cell.angle_beta   90.00
_cell.angle_gamma   90.00
#
_symmetry.space_group_name_H-M   'P 1'
#
loop_
_entity.id
_entity.type
_entity.pdbx_description
1 polymer ?
#
loop_
_entity_poly.entity_id
_entity_poly.type
_entity_poly.pdbx_seq_one_letter_code
_entity_poly.pdbx_strand_id
1 'polypeptide(L)'
;GIYSTPLPVGDAIVTFFEPNYACRCFPCFEGPEIRIPWELEFLLDVDRKVISNTLQHSDTGREKSTSRIRFPPTDPLPCYLLTWIIAPDFDVFEASHDTCPEAMLYVPKGVRYDPEIP
;
A
#
# COMPACT_ATOMS: atom_id res chain seq x y z
N GLY A 1 -9.34 -5.87 -7.24
CA GLY A 1 -8.28 -5.53 -8.19
C GLY A 1 -7.61 -4.25 -7.76
N ILE A 2 -7.09 -3.49 -8.72
CA ILE A 2 -6.55 -2.14 -8.52
C ILE A 2 -7.61 -1.14 -8.96
N TYR A 3 -7.89 -0.14 -8.13
CA TYR A 3 -8.91 0.87 -8.38
C TYR A 3 -8.36 2.27 -8.15
N SER A 4 -8.87 3.25 -8.89
CA SER A 4 -8.63 4.66 -8.61
C SER A 4 -9.77 5.19 -7.75
N THR A 5 -9.43 5.95 -6.71
CA THR A 5 -10.38 6.69 -5.88
C THR A 5 -9.96 8.17 -5.83
N PRO A 6 -10.87 9.11 -6.10
CA PRO A 6 -10.54 10.52 -6.02
C PRO A 6 -10.33 10.94 -4.55
N LEU A 7 -9.31 11.76 -4.29
CA LEU A 7 -9.10 12.47 -3.02
C LEU A 7 -9.08 13.99 -3.29
N PRO A 8 -9.26 14.84 -2.25
CA PRO A 8 -9.22 16.30 -2.42
C PRO A 8 -7.93 16.85 -3.05
N VAL A 9 -6.80 16.15 -2.85
CA VAL A 9 -5.46 16.56 -3.33
C VAL A 9 -4.98 15.78 -4.56
N GLY A 10 -5.86 15.01 -5.20
CA GLY A 10 -5.55 14.14 -6.35
C GLY A 10 -6.05 12.72 -6.15
N ASP A 11 -5.80 11.82 -7.09
CA ASP A 11 -6.30 10.45 -6.99
C ASP A 11 -5.38 9.56 -6.15
N ALA A 12 -5.98 8.60 -5.44
CA ALA A 12 -5.29 7.45 -4.89
C ALA A 12 -5.57 6.18 -5.69
N ILE A 13 -4.56 5.32 -5.79
CA ILE A 13 -4.66 4.00 -6.39
C ILE A 13 -4.60 2.98 -5.26
N VAL A 14 -5.66 2.19 -5.09
CA VAL A 14 -5.83 1.23 -3.98
C VAL A 14 -6.02 -0.18 -4.50
N THR A 15 -5.61 -1.17 -3.71
CA THR A 15 -6.00 -2.56 -3.95
C THR A 15 -7.16 -3.00 -3.07
N PHE A 16 -8.01 -3.84 -3.62
CA PHE A 16 -8.98 -4.64 -2.88
C PHE A 16 -9.11 -5.99 -3.56
N PHE A 17 -8.46 -7.03 -3.01
CA PHE A 17 -8.37 -8.33 -3.67
C PHE A 17 -9.33 -9.37 -3.13
N GLU A 18 -9.96 -9.17 -1.99
CA GLU A 18 -10.94 -10.12 -1.47
C GLU A 18 -12.21 -10.19 -2.34
N PRO A 19 -12.77 -11.39 -2.59
CA PRO A 19 -12.21 -12.70 -2.23
C PRO A 19 -11.20 -13.28 -3.23
N ASN A 20 -11.22 -12.86 -4.50
CA ASN A 20 -10.46 -13.52 -5.57
C ASN A 20 -10.12 -12.58 -6.75
N TYR A 21 -9.80 -11.33 -6.46
CA TYR A 21 -9.54 -10.30 -7.47
C TYR A 21 -8.05 -9.97 -7.69
N ALA A 22 -7.11 -10.70 -7.07
CA ALA A 22 -5.68 -10.49 -7.30
C ALA A 22 -5.28 -10.90 -8.74
N CYS A 23 -5.87 -11.98 -9.26
CA CYS A 23 -5.70 -12.49 -10.62
C CYS A 23 -6.07 -11.50 -11.73
N ARG A 24 -6.82 -10.43 -11.40
CA ARG A 24 -7.11 -9.33 -12.35
C ARG A 24 -5.94 -8.38 -12.55
N CYS A 25 -4.92 -8.47 -11.71
CA CYS A 25 -3.80 -7.53 -11.65
C CYS A 25 -2.47 -8.20 -12.00
N PHE A 26 -2.28 -9.44 -11.57
CA PHE A 26 -1.10 -10.25 -11.90
C PHE A 26 -1.46 -11.74 -11.92
N PRO A 27 -0.80 -12.56 -12.77
CA PRO A 27 -1.02 -14.00 -12.78
C PRO A 27 -0.64 -14.61 -11.43
N CYS A 28 -1.59 -15.28 -10.78
CA CYS A 28 -1.37 -15.94 -9.49
C CYS A 28 -2.34 -17.11 -9.29
N PHE A 29 -2.01 -17.98 -8.33
CA PHE A 29 -2.95 -18.98 -7.81
C PHE A 29 -3.72 -18.38 -6.64
N GLU A 30 -5.04 -18.53 -6.66
CA GLU A 30 -5.97 -17.94 -5.69
C GLU A 30 -6.45 -19.03 -4.72
N GLY A 31 -6.50 -18.70 -3.42
CA GLY A 31 -6.97 -19.61 -2.37
C GLY A 31 -6.36 -19.27 -1.01
N PRO A 32 -7.12 -19.32 0.10
CA PRO A 32 -6.61 -18.99 1.44
C PRO A 32 -5.53 -19.97 1.97
N GLU A 33 -5.47 -21.17 1.41
CA GLU A 33 -4.47 -22.21 1.69
C GLU A 33 -3.12 -21.96 1.00
N ILE A 34 -3.10 -21.17 -0.07
CA ILE A 34 -1.89 -20.88 -0.83
C ILE A 34 -1.22 -19.64 -0.23
N ARG A 35 -0.19 -19.85 0.58
CA ARG A 35 0.55 -18.77 1.26
C ARG A 35 2.01 -18.80 0.86
N ILE A 36 2.49 -17.67 0.32
CA ILE A 36 3.89 -17.48 -0.06
C ILE A 36 4.35 -16.08 0.37
N PRO A 37 5.66 -15.87 0.57
CA PRO A 37 6.21 -14.52 0.68
C PRO A 37 5.99 -13.72 -0.60
N TRP A 38 5.71 -12.42 -0.47
CA TRP A 38 5.57 -11.51 -1.60
C TRP A 38 6.61 -10.40 -1.52
N GLU A 39 7.29 -10.14 -2.64
CA GLU A 39 8.22 -9.02 -2.79
C GLU A 39 7.62 -8.00 -3.75
N LEU A 40 7.63 -6.72 -3.38
CA LEU A 40 7.04 -5.65 -4.17
C LEU A 40 8.08 -4.57 -4.50
N GLU A 41 8.11 -4.20 -5.78
CA GLU A 41 8.87 -3.07 -6.31
C GLU A 41 7.93 -2.17 -7.11
N PHE A 42 8.00 -0.87 -6.88
CA PHE A 42 7.21 0.14 -7.59
C PHE A 42 8.12 1.12 -8.30
N LEU A 43 7.75 1.50 -9.52
CA LEU A 43 8.31 2.65 -10.23
C LEU A 43 7.22 3.71 -10.35
N LEU A 44 7.35 4.80 -9.59
CA LEU A 44 6.33 5.84 -9.48
C LEU A 44 6.92 7.21 -9.79
N ASP A 45 6.08 8.19 -10.13
CA ASP A 45 6.51 9.58 -10.19
C ASP A 45 6.99 10.05 -8.80
N VAL A 46 7.97 10.95 -8.75
CA VAL A 46 8.61 11.43 -7.51
C VAL A 46 7.66 12.14 -6.54
N ASP A 47 6.50 12.59 -7.02
CA ASP A 47 5.43 13.24 -6.28
C ASP A 47 4.37 12.25 -5.77
N ARG A 48 4.61 10.94 -5.89
CA ARG A 48 3.75 9.88 -5.35
C ARG A 48 4.45 9.15 -4.21
N LYS A 49 3.65 8.69 -3.26
CA LYS A 49 4.04 7.81 -2.15
C LYS A 49 3.28 6.50 -2.25
N VAL A 50 3.89 5.43 -1.75
CA VAL A 50 3.28 4.11 -1.68
C VAL A 50 3.46 3.53 -0.29
N ILE A 51 2.41 2.89 0.22
CA ILE A 51 2.44 2.05 1.42
C ILE A 51 1.95 0.65 1.05
N SER A 52 2.40 -0.36 1.79
CA SER A 52 2.12 -1.77 1.52
C SER A 52 2.13 -2.59 2.82
N ASN A 53 2.08 -3.93 2.72
CA ASN A 53 2.04 -4.85 3.86
C ASN A 53 3.25 -4.72 4.79
N THR A 54 4.42 -4.38 4.25
CA THR A 54 5.65 -4.20 5.01
C THR A 54 6.08 -2.73 5.00
N LEU A 55 6.92 -2.35 5.96
CA LEU A 55 7.53 -1.02 5.98
C LEU A 55 8.59 -0.93 4.87
N GLN A 56 8.58 0.19 4.15
CA GLN A 56 9.51 0.46 3.07
C GLN A 56 10.97 0.42 3.58
N HIS A 57 11.86 -0.24 2.84
CA HIS A 57 13.30 -0.06 3.03
C HIS A 57 13.77 1.22 2.33
N SER A 58 14.73 1.92 2.93
CA SER A 58 15.24 3.24 2.50
C SER A 58 15.89 3.31 1.11
N ASP A 59 15.85 2.23 0.32
CA ASP A 59 16.46 2.18 -1.01
C ASP A 59 15.52 2.79 -2.06
N THR A 60 15.54 4.12 -2.13
CA THR A 60 14.91 4.88 -3.22
C THR A 60 15.96 5.26 -4.26
N GLY A 61 16.03 4.52 -5.37
CA GLY A 61 16.72 5.01 -6.56
C GLY A 61 15.87 6.09 -7.23
N ARG A 62 16.42 7.30 -7.44
CA ARG A 62 15.75 8.36 -8.20
C ARG A 62 16.34 8.46 -9.59
N GLU A 63 15.49 8.37 -10.60
CA GLU A 63 15.86 8.61 -11.99
C GLU A 63 14.97 9.71 -12.56
N LYS A 64 15.54 10.91 -12.76
CA LYS A 64 14.83 12.07 -13.34
C LYS A 64 13.53 12.41 -12.58
N SER A 65 12.38 11.96 -13.07
CA SER A 65 11.03 12.21 -12.55
C SER A 65 10.39 11.01 -11.86
N THR A 66 11.07 9.85 -11.84
CA THR A 66 10.55 8.63 -11.20
C THR A 66 11.42 8.18 -10.04
N SER A 67 10.79 7.51 -9.08
CA SER A 67 11.42 6.85 -7.93
C SER A 67 11.11 5.37 -7.98
N ARG A 68 12.14 4.54 -7.83
CA ARG A 68 12.02 3.10 -7.58
C ARG A 68 11.92 2.89 -6.07
N ILE A 69 10.89 2.18 -5.61
CA ILE A 69 10.62 1.91 -4.20
C ILE A 69 10.50 0.40 -4.01
N ARG A 70 11.24 -0.15 -3.05
CA ARG A 70 11.28 -1.58 -2.72
C ARG A 70 10.78 -1.84 -1.31
N PHE A 71 10.00 -2.89 -1.18
CA PHE A 71 9.53 -3.42 0.09
C PHE A 71 10.23 -4.73 0.40
N PRO A 72 10.60 -5.00 1.67
CA PRO A 72 11.08 -6.31 2.06
C PRO A 72 9.98 -7.36 1.86
N PRO A 73 10.36 -8.65 1.69
CA PRO A 73 9.40 -9.73 1.55
C PRO A 73 8.40 -9.75 2.71
N THR A 74 7.13 -10.00 2.41
CA THR A 74 6.12 -10.26 3.44
C THR A 74 6.39 -11.62 4.12
N ASP A 75 5.86 -11.80 5.33
CA ASP A 75 5.58 -13.16 5.81
C ASP A 75 4.62 -13.88 4.83
N PRO A 76 4.60 -15.23 4.80
CA PRO A 76 3.72 -15.97 3.90
C PRO A 76 2.24 -15.60 4.08
N LEU A 77 1.64 -15.02 3.04
CA LEU A 77 0.24 -14.62 3.04
C LEU A 77 -0.45 -14.99 1.72
N PRO A 78 -1.77 -15.23 1.73
CA PRO A 78 -2.53 -15.46 0.51
C PRO A 78 -2.67 -14.16 -0.30
N CYS A 79 -2.75 -14.28 -1.62
CA CYS A 79 -2.75 -13.14 -2.55
C CYS A 79 -3.88 -12.12 -2.29
N TYR A 80 -5.02 -12.52 -1.71
CA TYR A 80 -6.10 -11.59 -1.39
C TYR A 80 -5.77 -10.61 -0.25
N LEU A 81 -4.76 -10.90 0.58
CA LEU A 81 -4.26 -10.01 1.64
C LEU A 81 -3.12 -9.10 1.18
N LEU A 82 -2.63 -9.26 -0.06
CA LEU A 82 -1.62 -8.37 -0.62
C LEU A 82 -2.22 -6.97 -0.80
N THR A 83 -1.55 -5.95 -0.27
CA THR A 83 -2.06 -4.58 -0.32
C THR A 83 -1.02 -3.57 -0.76
N TRP A 84 -1.48 -2.55 -1.49
CA TRP A 84 -0.76 -1.30 -1.62
C TRP A 84 -1.72 -0.13 -1.84
N ILE A 85 -1.30 1.03 -1.38
CA ILE A 85 -2.00 2.30 -1.58
C ILE A 85 -0.98 3.31 -2.10
N ILE A 86 -1.27 3.90 -3.25
CA ILE A 86 -0.46 4.97 -3.85
C ILE A 86 -1.27 6.27 -3.79
N ALA A 87 -0.70 7.33 -3.25
CA ALA A 87 -1.33 8.64 -3.17
C ALA A 87 -0.28 9.75 -3.38
N PRO A 88 -0.66 11.03 -3.58
CA PRO A 88 0.30 12.12 -3.63
C PRO A 88 1.16 12.20 -2.36
N ASP A 89 0.52 12.16 -1.18
CA ASP A 89 1.23 12.20 0.10
C ASP A 89 0.34 11.70 1.26
N PHE A 90 0.96 11.39 2.40
CA PHE A 90 0.30 10.94 3.62
C PHE A 90 0.74 11.75 4.83
N ASP A 91 -0.20 12.09 5.71
CA ASP A 91 0.10 12.39 7.10
C ASP A 91 0.25 11.06 7.84
N VAL A 92 1.35 10.90 8.58
CA VAL A 92 1.73 9.64 9.23
C VAL A 92 1.81 9.87 10.73
N PHE A 93 1.09 9.04 11.50
CA PHE A 93 1.10 9.08 12.95
C PHE A 93 1.59 7.73 13.48
N GLU A 94 2.60 7.79 14.34
CA GLU A 94 3.18 6.62 14.97
C GLU A 94 2.58 6.46 16.38
N ALA A 95 2.22 5.23 16.72
CA ALA A 95 1.77 4.86 18.06
C ALA A 95 2.56 3.64 18.52
N SER A 96 3.22 3.78 19.67
CA SER A 96 3.97 2.70 20.31
C SER A 96 3.47 2.46 21.73
N HIS A 97 3.56 1.20 22.16
CA HIS A 97 3.21 0.79 23.52
C HIS A 97 4.08 -0.41 23.92
N ASP A 98 4.52 -0.47 25.18
CA ASP A 98 5.53 -1.44 25.63
C ASP A 98 5.17 -2.91 25.38
N THR A 99 3.88 -3.24 25.32
CA THR A 99 3.38 -4.61 25.12
C THR A 99 2.74 -4.84 23.75
N CYS A 100 2.71 -3.84 22.86
CA CYS A 100 2.05 -3.94 21.56
C CYS A 100 3.04 -3.67 20.42
N PRO A 101 2.84 -4.26 19.24
CA PRO A 101 3.57 -3.86 18.05
C PRO A 101 3.37 -2.37 17.78
N GLU A 102 4.40 -1.73 17.22
CA GLU A 102 4.29 -0.37 16.70
C GLU A 102 3.18 -0.31 15.64
N ALA A 103 2.34 0.72 15.73
CA ALA A 103 1.25 0.96 14.80
C ALA A 103 1.49 2.27 14.04
N MET A 104 1.30 2.22 12.73
CA MET A 104 1.42 3.36 11.84
C MET A 104 0.04 3.69 11.27
N LEU A 105 -0.45 4.89 11.52
CA LEU A 105 -1.68 5.41 10.91
C LEU A 105 -1.32 6.31 9.73
N TYR A 106 -1.71 5.89 8.53
CA TYR A 106 -1.54 6.67 7.30
C TYR A 106 -2.87 7.33 6.91
N VAL A 107 -2.86 8.66 6.78
CA VAL A 107 -4.01 9.45 6.32
C VAL A 107 -3.60 10.17 5.04
N PRO A 108 -4.24 9.93 3.88
CA PRO A 108 -3.93 10.69 2.69
C PRO A 108 -4.11 12.19 2.94
N LYS A 109 -3.13 13.01 2.54
CA LYS A 109 -3.19 14.46 2.82
C LYS A 109 -4.46 15.09 2.28
N GLY A 110 -4.99 16.04 3.04
CA GLY A 110 -6.22 16.76 2.67
C GLY A 110 -7.51 15.95 2.86
N VAL A 111 -7.44 14.67 3.23
CA VAL A 111 -8.58 13.93 3.77
C VAL A 111 -8.69 14.24 5.25
N ARG A 112 -9.83 14.80 5.66
CA ARG A 112 -10.19 14.91 7.08
C ARG A 112 -11.31 13.93 7.36
N TYR A 113 -11.27 13.31 8.53
CA TYR A 113 -12.43 12.60 9.04
C TYR A 113 -13.60 13.59 9.12
N ASP A 114 -14.65 13.31 8.36
CA ASP A 114 -15.92 14.01 8.42
C ASP A 114 -16.96 12.99 8.90
N PRO A 115 -17.51 13.15 10.12
CA PRO A 115 -18.49 12.21 10.65
C PRO A 115 -19.79 12.18 9.84
N GLU A 116 -20.00 13.12 8.91
CA GLU A 116 -21.18 13.16 8.04
C GLU A 116 -20.99 12.42 6.71
N ILE A 117 -19.76 12.00 6.39
CA ILE A 117 -19.47 11.19 5.19
C ILE A 117 -19.45 9.71 5.63
N PRO A 118 -20.44 8.90 5.19
CA PRO A 118 -20.60 7.51 5.62
C PRO A 118 -19.49 6.58 5.12
#